data_AF-A0A920U9D1-F1
#
_entry.id   AF-A0A920U9D1-F1
#
_cell.length_a   1.000
_cell.length_b   1.000
_cell.length_c   1.000
_cell.angle_alpha   90.00
_cell.angle_beta   90.00
_cell.angle_gamma   90.00
#
_symmetry.space_group_name_H-M   'P 1'
#
loop_
_entity.id
_entity.type
_entity.pdbx_description
1 polymer ?
#
loop_
_entity_poly.entity_id
_entity_poly.type
_entity_poly.pdbx_seq_one_letter_code
_entity_poly.pdbx_strand_id
1 'polypeptide(L)'
;MAKAGTGGPACALVHHRALSRMSYDWRVDDSTGVGDWVRRAGGSGRELAWFPDPVGPRDCYRAALPDPVLLHHALPTIGRITARVAATRRDRLTAPLPMLLPPHVEGGTGAIRVEVRGRRGTASDVAVLGATGRPAMAAAIVAATTVEWLLAGRHRVAGMAGLAEMVEPLAFMSELAERGLQASVFEGERSSPEL
;
A
#
# COMPACT_ATOMS: atom_id res chain seq x y z
N MET A 1 1.46 -1.43 5.04
CA MET A 1 0.70 -1.78 3.82
C MET A 1 1.56 -2.65 2.89
N ALA A 2 0.93 -3.43 2.01
CA ALA A 2 1.60 -4.21 0.99
C ALA A 2 0.81 -4.19 -0.33
N LYS A 3 1.49 -4.34 -1.46
CA LYS A 3 0.85 -4.43 -2.79
C LYS A 3 1.44 -5.53 -3.66
N ALA A 4 0.63 -6.10 -4.55
CA ALA A 4 1.00 -7.14 -5.50
C ALA A 4 0.46 -6.81 -6.90
N GLY A 5 1.19 -7.24 -7.93
CA GLY A 5 0.82 -7.03 -9.33
C GLY A 5 1.35 -5.72 -9.91
N THR A 6 1.23 -5.60 -11.23
CA THR A 6 1.65 -4.42 -12.01
C THR A 6 0.60 -4.10 -13.06
N GLY A 7 0.48 -2.83 -13.47
CA GLY A 7 -0.53 -2.41 -14.47
C GLY A 7 -0.07 -2.55 -15.93
N GLY A 8 1.20 -2.86 -16.17
CA GLY A 8 1.79 -2.88 -17.52
C GLY A 8 3.29 -2.54 -17.47
N PRO A 9 3.95 -2.33 -18.63
CA PRO A 9 5.41 -2.28 -18.71
C PRO A 9 6.08 -1.20 -17.87
N ALA A 10 5.55 0.03 -17.87
CA ALA A 10 6.09 1.12 -17.06
C ALA A 10 5.96 0.82 -15.55
N CYS A 11 4.82 0.27 -15.12
CA CYS A 11 4.59 -0.13 -13.74
C CYS A 11 5.53 -1.26 -13.32
N ALA A 12 5.75 -2.26 -14.18
CA ALA A 12 6.68 -3.35 -13.95
C ALA A 12 8.14 -2.87 -13.84
N LEU A 13 8.55 -1.90 -14.67
CA LEU A 13 9.88 -1.27 -14.58
C LEU A 13 10.09 -0.58 -13.23
N VAL A 14 9.11 0.18 -12.78
CA VAL A 14 9.17 0.86 -11.47
C VAL A 14 9.18 -0.16 -10.34
N HIS A 15 8.32 -1.19 -10.41
CA HIS A 15 8.26 -2.28 -9.44
C HIS A 15 9.61 -2.99 -9.29
N HIS A 16 10.22 -3.39 -10.41
CA HIS A 16 11.51 -4.06 -10.46
C HIS A 16 12.62 -3.19 -9.86
N ARG A 17 12.70 -1.92 -10.27
CA ARG A 17 13.70 -0.97 -9.75
C ARG A 17 13.50 -0.62 -8.28
N ALA A 18 12.27 -0.65 -7.78
CA ALA A 18 11.98 -0.33 -6.39
C ALA A 18 12.62 -1.35 -5.41
N LEU A 19 12.80 -2.60 -5.84
CA LEU A 19 13.42 -3.65 -5.05
C LEU A 19 14.93 -3.48 -4.87
N SER A 20 15.63 -2.73 -5.73
CA SER A 20 17.07 -2.46 -5.60
C SER A 20 17.38 -1.10 -4.96
N ARG A 21 16.36 -0.30 -4.65
CA ARG A 21 16.49 1.05 -4.08
C ARG A 21 16.17 1.06 -2.59
N MET A 22 16.56 2.15 -1.91
CA MET A 22 16.31 2.30 -0.47
C MET A 22 14.82 2.43 -0.16
N SER A 23 14.38 1.67 0.84
CA SER A 23 13.08 1.79 1.48
C SER A 23 13.17 2.77 2.66
N TYR A 24 12.08 3.49 2.90
CA TYR A 24 11.91 4.39 4.03
C TYR A 24 10.72 3.93 4.86
N ASP A 25 10.94 3.67 6.15
CA ASP A 25 9.89 3.39 7.12
C ASP A 25 9.84 4.54 8.13
N TRP A 26 8.67 4.89 8.65
CA TRP A 26 8.53 5.83 9.76
C TRP A 26 8.37 5.06 11.07
N ARG A 27 9.05 5.50 12.13
CA ARG A 27 8.91 4.91 13.46
C ARG A 27 9.13 5.93 14.57
N VAL A 28 8.20 5.95 15.52
CA VAL A 28 8.35 6.58 16.83
C VAL A 28 9.07 5.61 17.76
N ASP A 29 10.06 6.12 18.47
CA ASP A 29 10.74 5.42 19.54
C ASP A 29 9.86 5.43 20.79
N ASP A 30 9.48 4.25 21.27
CA ASP A 30 8.53 4.09 22.37
C ASP A 30 9.09 4.61 23.72
N SER A 31 10.42 4.73 23.85
CA SER A 31 11.08 5.21 25.06
C SER A 31 11.23 6.73 25.11
N THR A 32 11.43 7.38 23.97
CA THR A 32 11.65 8.84 23.88
C THR A 32 10.44 9.60 23.35
N GLY A 33 9.50 8.92 22.69
CA GLY A 33 8.39 9.54 21.97
C GLY A 33 8.80 10.29 20.70
N VAL A 34 10.08 10.23 20.29
CA VAL A 34 10.60 10.93 19.11
C VAL A 34 10.48 10.03 17.88
N GLY A 35 10.02 10.60 16.77
CA GLY A 35 9.90 9.92 15.49
C GLY A 35 11.12 10.09 14.58
N ASP A 36 11.51 9.03 13.89
CA ASP A 36 12.61 9.04 12.92
C ASP A 36 12.33 8.19 11.67
N TRP A 37 13.00 8.58 10.57
CA TRP A 37 12.98 7.88 9.30
C TRP A 37 14.04 6.77 9.27
N VAL A 38 13.57 5.53 9.18
CA VAL A 38 14.46 4.37 9.12
C VAL A 38 14.70 3.98 7.66
N ARG A 39 15.95 4.11 7.22
CA ARG A 39 16.39 3.65 5.89
C ARG A 39 16.76 2.18 5.91
N ARG A 40 16.24 1.41 4.95
CA ARG A 40 16.52 -0.03 4.80
C ARG A 40 16.78 -0.37 3.34
N ALA A 41 17.58 -1.40 3.09
CA ALA A 41 17.77 -1.90 1.73
C ALA A 41 16.45 -2.40 1.15
N GLY A 42 16.17 -2.06 -0.11
CA GLY A 42 15.10 -2.68 -0.89
C GLY A 42 15.36 -4.18 -1.06
N GLY A 43 14.30 -4.95 -1.30
CA GLY A 43 14.37 -6.40 -1.41
C GLY A 43 14.66 -7.11 -0.08
N SER A 44 14.81 -6.38 1.04
CA SER A 44 14.99 -6.94 2.37
C SER A 44 13.67 -7.11 3.11
N GLY A 45 13.72 -7.69 4.32
CA GLY A 45 12.56 -7.70 5.22
C GLY A 45 11.39 -8.54 4.74
N ARG A 46 11.68 -9.74 4.23
CA ARG A 46 10.67 -10.67 3.74
C ARG A 46 9.59 -10.89 4.80
N GLU A 47 8.35 -10.67 4.40
CA GLU A 47 7.16 -10.90 5.21
C GLU A 47 6.10 -11.57 4.35
N LEU A 48 5.43 -12.60 4.88
CA LEU A 48 4.34 -13.25 4.19
C LEU A 48 3.06 -12.43 4.37
N ALA A 49 2.45 -12.03 3.26
CA ALA A 49 1.25 -11.23 3.23
C ALA A 49 0.10 -11.99 2.58
N TRP A 50 -1.04 -12.08 3.26
CA TRP A 50 -2.28 -12.56 2.67
C TRP A 50 -3.03 -11.41 1.99
N PHE A 51 -3.19 -11.52 0.67
CA PHE A 51 -4.02 -10.64 -0.13
C PHE A 51 -5.39 -11.28 -0.36
N PRO A 52 -6.43 -10.48 -0.70
CA PRO A 52 -7.72 -11.05 -1.11
C PRO A 52 -7.57 -12.01 -2.28
N ASP A 53 -8.49 -12.96 -2.36
CA ASP A 53 -8.58 -13.86 -3.50
C ASP A 53 -8.88 -13.08 -4.79
N PRO A 54 -8.34 -13.52 -5.93
CA PRO A 54 -7.57 -14.75 -6.16
C PRO A 54 -6.04 -14.59 -5.97
N VAL A 55 -5.54 -13.48 -5.43
CA VAL A 55 -4.08 -13.21 -5.38
C VAL A 55 -3.38 -14.09 -4.34
N GLY A 56 -4.04 -14.30 -3.20
CA GLY A 56 -3.59 -15.19 -2.13
C GLY A 56 -2.29 -14.76 -1.44
N PRO A 57 -1.59 -15.69 -0.78
CA PRO A 57 -0.36 -15.40 -0.03
C PRO A 57 0.80 -15.02 -0.96
N ARG A 58 1.55 -13.96 -0.60
CA ARG A 58 2.77 -13.55 -1.30
C ARG A 58 3.88 -13.14 -0.35
N ASP A 59 5.11 -13.53 -0.68
CA ASP A 59 6.31 -12.94 -0.10
C ASP A 59 6.40 -11.46 -0.48
N CYS A 60 6.41 -10.60 0.53
CA CYS A 60 6.51 -9.15 0.38
C CYS A 60 7.82 -8.65 0.97
N TYR A 61 8.43 -7.67 0.29
CA TYR A 61 9.72 -7.11 0.64
C TYR A 61 9.62 -5.60 0.76
N ARG A 62 10.52 -5.01 1.55
CA ARG A 62 10.75 -3.56 1.54
C ARG A 62 11.17 -3.11 0.16
N ALA A 63 10.76 -1.92 -0.24
CA ALA A 63 11.10 -1.35 -1.55
C ALA A 63 11.00 0.17 -1.49
N ALA A 64 11.56 0.86 -2.49
CA ALA A 64 11.42 2.30 -2.62
C ALA A 64 9.98 2.70 -3.01
N LEU A 65 9.12 2.79 -1.99
CA LEU A 65 7.70 3.11 -2.10
C LEU A 65 7.41 4.48 -1.48
N PRO A 66 6.53 5.30 -2.10
CA PRO A 66 6.18 6.61 -1.59
C PRO A 66 5.23 6.55 -0.38
N ASP A 67 4.54 5.41 -0.18
CA ASP A 67 3.44 5.27 0.76
C ASP A 67 3.79 5.72 2.19
N PRO A 68 4.96 5.38 2.78
CA PRO A 68 5.28 5.81 4.15
C PRO A 68 5.39 7.32 4.30
N VAL A 69 5.95 8.01 3.30
CA VAL A 69 6.10 9.48 3.30
C VAL A 69 4.73 10.15 3.16
N LEU A 70 3.92 9.71 2.18
CA LEU A 70 2.60 10.29 1.95
C LEU A 70 1.65 10.04 3.12
N LEU A 71 1.68 8.85 3.72
CA LEU A 71 0.84 8.52 4.86
C LEU A 71 1.29 9.24 6.14
N HIS A 72 2.60 9.42 6.36
CA HIS A 72 3.08 10.21 7.50
C HIS A 72 2.62 11.67 7.39
N HIS A 73 2.66 12.24 6.19
CA HIS A 73 2.16 13.59 5.94
C HIS A 73 0.66 13.71 6.26
N ALA A 74 -0.15 12.78 5.76
CA ALA A 74 -1.60 12.79 5.97
C ALA A 74 -2.02 12.42 7.41
N LEU A 75 -1.23 11.59 8.09
CA LEU A 75 -1.56 10.99 9.39
C LEU A 75 -0.34 11.09 10.34
N PRO A 76 0.03 12.31 10.78
CA PRO A 76 1.29 12.56 11.51
C PRO A 76 1.34 11.93 12.91
N THR A 77 0.21 11.49 13.44
CA THR A 77 0.11 10.85 14.76
C THR A 77 0.42 9.35 14.74
N ILE A 78 0.63 8.75 13.55
CA ILE A 78 0.91 7.32 13.44
C ILE A 78 2.34 7.01 13.90
N GLY A 79 2.45 6.12 14.90
CA GLY A 79 3.74 5.72 15.48
C GLY A 79 4.59 4.81 14.59
N ARG A 80 4.02 4.10 13.61
CA ARG A 80 4.79 3.26 12.68
C ARG A 80 4.13 3.15 11.32
N ILE A 81 4.89 3.40 10.26
CA ILE A 81 4.43 3.20 8.88
C ILE A 81 5.47 2.38 8.13
N THR A 82 5.01 1.28 7.53
CA THR A 82 5.84 0.42 6.66
C THR A 82 5.09 0.10 5.37
N ALA A 83 5.83 0.03 4.27
CA ALA A 83 5.28 -0.33 2.97
C ALA A 83 6.11 -1.44 2.33
N ARG A 84 5.43 -2.38 1.66
CA ARG A 84 6.08 -3.53 1.02
C ARG A 84 5.45 -3.82 -0.34
N VAL A 85 6.23 -4.53 -1.16
CA VAL A 85 5.77 -5.00 -2.46
C VAL A 85 6.01 -6.51 -2.58
N ALA A 86 5.04 -7.22 -3.13
CA ALA A 86 5.15 -8.64 -3.42
C ALA A 86 6.17 -8.88 -4.53
N ALA A 87 7.08 -9.83 -4.33
CA ALA A 87 8.07 -10.19 -5.33
C ALA A 87 8.48 -11.65 -5.16
N THR A 88 8.98 -12.30 -6.23
CA THR A 88 9.60 -13.61 -6.11
C THR A 88 11.06 -13.50 -5.65
N ARG A 89 11.67 -14.62 -5.25
CA ARG A 89 13.11 -14.65 -4.98
C ARG A 89 13.94 -14.28 -6.21
N ARG A 90 13.46 -14.65 -7.40
CA ARG A 90 14.08 -14.30 -8.67
C ARG A 90 14.07 -12.79 -8.87
N ASP A 91 12.91 -12.15 -8.73
CA ASP A 91 12.77 -10.70 -8.88
C ASP A 91 13.70 -9.95 -7.93
N ARG A 92 13.83 -10.41 -6.68
CA ARG A 92 14.78 -9.82 -5.73
C ARG A 92 16.23 -9.95 -6.21
N LEU A 93 16.62 -11.13 -6.68
CA LEU A 93 17.99 -11.39 -7.12
C LEU A 93 18.34 -10.57 -8.37
N THR A 94 17.36 -10.36 -9.26
CA THR A 94 17.56 -9.65 -10.53
C THR A 94 17.24 -8.16 -10.47
N ALA A 95 16.68 -7.64 -9.36
CA ALA A 95 16.31 -6.23 -9.19
C ALA A 95 17.40 -5.18 -9.51
N PRO A 96 18.71 -5.45 -9.27
CA PRO A 96 19.78 -4.51 -9.66
C PRO A 96 20.07 -4.50 -11.16
N LEU A 97 19.65 -5.53 -11.90
CA LEU A 97 19.90 -5.69 -13.33
C LEU A 97 18.76 -5.07 -14.16
N PRO A 98 19.01 -4.70 -15.43
CA PRO A 98 17.91 -4.37 -16.34
C PRO A 98 16.99 -5.59 -16.55
N MET A 99 15.72 -5.35 -16.85
CA MET A 99 14.83 -6.43 -17.28
C MET A 99 15.28 -6.93 -18.65
N LEU A 100 15.62 -8.23 -18.72
CA LEU A 100 16.13 -8.88 -19.93
C LEU A 100 15.02 -9.26 -20.92
N LEU A 101 13.81 -9.53 -20.42
CA LEU A 101 12.63 -9.69 -21.25
C LEU A 101 11.68 -8.51 -21.01
N PRO A 102 11.03 -8.01 -22.07
CA PRO A 102 9.96 -7.03 -21.92
C PRO A 102 8.87 -7.54 -20.96
N PRO A 103 8.35 -6.69 -20.06
CA PRO A 103 7.20 -7.04 -19.25
C PRO A 103 5.98 -7.32 -20.13
N HIS A 104 5.04 -8.09 -19.59
CA HIS A 104 3.73 -8.23 -20.21
C HIS A 104 3.07 -6.85 -20.40
N VAL A 105 2.36 -6.70 -21.52
CA VAL A 105 1.56 -5.51 -21.82
C VAL A 105 0.54 -5.23 -20.72
N GLU A 106 0.11 -6.28 -20.02
CA GLU A 106 -0.79 -6.23 -18.88
C GLU A 106 -0.33 -7.19 -17.77
N GLY A 107 -0.34 -6.73 -16.51
CA GLY A 107 0.18 -7.49 -15.37
C GLY A 107 -0.85 -8.35 -14.61
N GLY A 108 -1.99 -8.67 -15.22
CA GLY A 108 -3.02 -9.55 -14.66
C GLY A 108 -3.68 -9.02 -13.38
N THR A 109 -4.17 -9.92 -12.53
CA THR A 109 -4.80 -9.56 -11.25
C THR A 109 -3.73 -9.22 -10.20
N GLY A 110 -3.89 -8.06 -9.57
CA GLY A 110 -3.11 -7.61 -8.44
C GLY A 110 -3.98 -7.31 -7.22
N ALA A 111 -3.34 -6.85 -6.16
CA ALA A 111 -4.00 -6.51 -4.91
C ALA A 111 -3.24 -5.47 -4.09
N ILE A 112 -3.97 -4.79 -3.21
CA ILE A 112 -3.41 -4.02 -2.10
C ILE A 112 -3.95 -4.57 -0.79
N ARG A 113 -3.16 -4.45 0.28
CA ARG A 113 -3.62 -4.65 1.66
C ARG A 113 -3.04 -3.57 2.58
N VAL A 114 -3.85 -3.12 3.51
CA VAL A 114 -3.49 -2.16 4.54
C VAL A 114 -3.87 -2.78 5.88
N GLU A 115 -2.87 -2.99 6.72
CA GLU A 115 -3.07 -3.43 8.10
C GLU A 115 -2.90 -2.23 9.01
N VAL A 116 -3.93 -1.96 9.81
CA VAL A 116 -3.99 -0.87 10.78
C VAL A 116 -4.02 -1.52 12.15
N ARG A 117 -3.05 -1.17 12.99
CA ARG A 117 -2.99 -1.60 14.39
C ARG A 117 -3.12 -0.38 15.28
N GLY A 118 -3.89 -0.49 16.34
CA GLY A 118 -4.09 0.59 17.28
C GLY A 118 -4.83 0.13 18.52
N ARG A 119 -5.51 1.07 19.16
CA ARG A 119 -6.37 0.80 20.32
C ARG A 119 -7.77 1.31 20.02
N ARG A 120 -8.79 0.52 20.39
CA ARG A 120 -10.20 0.93 20.41
C ARG A 120 -10.68 0.85 21.85
N GLY A 121 -10.87 2.01 22.49
CA GLY A 121 -11.09 2.09 23.93
C GLY A 121 -9.88 1.55 24.70
N THR A 122 -10.10 0.54 25.55
CA THR A 122 -9.05 -0.09 26.36
C THR A 122 -8.33 -1.25 25.66
N ALA A 123 -8.91 -1.79 24.57
CA ALA A 123 -8.40 -2.96 23.88
C ALA A 123 -7.47 -2.60 22.72
N SER A 124 -6.43 -3.42 22.51
CA SER A 124 -5.68 -3.42 21.25
C SER A 124 -6.59 -3.94 20.13
N ASP A 125 -6.51 -3.33 18.96
CA ASP A 125 -7.34 -3.71 17.81
C ASP A 125 -6.50 -3.71 16.53
N VAL A 126 -6.87 -4.61 15.61
CA VAL A 126 -6.21 -4.77 14.31
C VAL A 126 -7.28 -4.93 13.24
N ALA A 127 -7.23 -4.07 12.23
CA ALA A 127 -8.06 -4.17 11.04
C ALA A 127 -7.19 -4.31 9.81
N VAL A 128 -7.51 -5.26 8.94
CA VAL A 128 -6.86 -5.40 7.65
C VAL A 128 -7.88 -5.13 6.55
N LEU A 129 -7.60 -4.15 5.71
CA LEU A 129 -8.37 -3.85 4.51
C LEU A 129 -7.59 -4.33 3.30
N GLY A 130 -8.27 -4.82 2.27
CA GLY A 130 -7.65 -5.16 1.00
C GLY A 130 -8.57 -4.90 -0.17
N ALA A 131 -8.00 -4.87 -1.37
CA ALA A 131 -8.76 -4.82 -2.61
C ALA A 131 -8.00 -5.61 -3.67
N THR A 132 -8.73 -6.29 -4.55
CA THR A 132 -8.21 -7.01 -5.71
C THR A 132 -8.75 -6.40 -7.00
N GLY A 133 -7.98 -6.57 -8.07
CA GLY A 133 -8.39 -6.14 -9.40
C GLY A 133 -7.23 -6.08 -10.37
N ARG A 134 -7.50 -5.73 -11.62
CA ARG A 134 -6.45 -5.45 -12.61
C ARG A 134 -5.80 -4.11 -12.24
N PRO A 135 -4.51 -4.02 -11.89
CA PRO A 135 -3.91 -2.79 -11.38
C PRO A 135 -4.04 -1.59 -12.32
N ALA A 136 -4.02 -1.83 -13.63
CA ALA A 136 -4.27 -0.79 -14.63
C ALA A 136 -5.68 -0.20 -14.52
N MET A 137 -6.69 -1.06 -14.45
CA MET A 137 -8.09 -0.64 -14.31
C MET A 137 -8.33 0.02 -12.96
N ALA A 138 -7.81 -0.54 -11.87
CA ALA A 138 -7.96 0.05 -10.53
C ALA A 138 -7.33 1.45 -10.47
N ALA A 139 -6.13 1.63 -11.03
CA ALA A 139 -5.49 2.93 -11.11
C ALA A 139 -6.30 3.92 -11.98
N ALA A 140 -6.86 3.45 -13.11
CA ALA A 140 -7.69 4.28 -13.98
C ALA A 140 -9.00 4.71 -13.29
N ILE A 141 -9.69 3.81 -12.59
CA ILE A 141 -10.90 4.12 -11.81
C ILE A 141 -10.58 5.17 -10.75
N VAL A 142 -9.55 4.94 -9.93
CA VAL A 142 -9.15 5.90 -8.89
C VAL A 142 -8.80 7.26 -9.51
N ALA A 143 -8.04 7.30 -10.60
CA ALA A 143 -7.68 8.54 -11.27
C ALA A 143 -8.91 9.28 -11.82
N ALA A 144 -9.81 8.58 -12.52
CA ALA A 144 -11.03 9.15 -13.08
C ALA A 144 -11.95 9.70 -11.98
N THR A 145 -12.22 8.93 -10.93
CA THR A 145 -13.03 9.38 -9.78
C THR A 145 -12.40 10.59 -9.10
N THR A 146 -11.07 10.63 -8.96
CA THR A 146 -10.37 11.79 -8.41
C THR A 146 -10.59 13.05 -9.26
N VAL A 147 -10.50 12.92 -10.59
CA VAL A 147 -10.74 14.04 -11.52
C VAL A 147 -12.18 14.54 -11.42
N GLU A 148 -13.16 13.63 -11.39
CA GLU A 148 -14.57 13.98 -11.21
C GLU A 148 -14.82 14.74 -9.89
N TRP A 149 -14.18 14.31 -8.80
CA TRP A 149 -14.24 15.01 -7.52
C TRP A 149 -13.62 16.40 -7.55
N LEU A 150 -12.49 16.56 -8.25
CA LEU A 150 -11.85 17.85 -8.43
C LEU A 150 -12.75 18.80 -9.22
N LEU A 151 -13.31 18.34 -10.34
CA LEU A 151 -14.22 19.13 -11.20
C LEU A 151 -15.52 19.49 -10.48
N ALA A 152 -16.05 18.61 -9.63
CA ALA A 152 -17.24 18.86 -8.82
C ALA A 152 -16.95 19.72 -7.56
N GLY A 153 -15.72 20.15 -7.32
CA GLY A 153 -15.36 20.93 -6.12
C GLY A 153 -15.47 20.17 -4.80
N ARG A 154 -15.37 18.83 -4.83
CA ARG A 154 -15.52 17.95 -3.66
C ARG A 154 -14.20 17.65 -2.94
N HIS A 155 -13.10 18.27 -3.38
CA HIS A 155 -11.80 18.14 -2.75
C HIS A 155 -11.71 19.00 -1.48
N ARG A 156 -10.99 18.50 -0.47
CA ARG A 156 -10.85 19.14 0.84
C ARG A 156 -9.66 20.10 0.92
N VAL A 157 -8.69 19.94 0.00
CA VAL A 157 -7.43 20.67 0.01
C VAL A 157 -7.20 21.35 -1.33
N ALA A 158 -6.99 22.67 -1.30
CA ALA A 158 -6.50 23.42 -2.44
C ALA A 158 -4.97 23.41 -2.44
N GLY A 159 -4.35 22.81 -3.47
CA GLY A 159 -2.90 22.69 -3.60
C GLY A 159 -2.43 21.26 -3.83
N MET A 160 -1.17 20.97 -3.50
CA MET A 160 -0.58 19.64 -3.62
C MET A 160 -0.98 18.78 -2.42
N ALA A 161 -1.70 17.68 -2.68
CA ALA A 161 -2.13 16.76 -1.63
C ALA A 161 -2.17 15.31 -2.14
N GLY A 162 -2.00 14.35 -1.22
CA GLY A 162 -2.33 12.95 -1.49
C GLY A 162 -3.83 12.68 -1.34
N LEU A 163 -4.30 11.55 -1.88
CA LEU A 163 -5.72 11.15 -1.75
C LEU A 163 -6.18 11.04 -0.29
N ALA A 164 -5.30 10.64 0.63
CA ALA A 164 -5.62 10.53 2.05
C ALA A 164 -6.05 11.86 2.69
N GLU A 165 -5.65 12.99 2.11
CA GLU A 165 -5.97 14.34 2.59
C GLU A 165 -7.07 15.00 1.72
N MET A 166 -7.04 14.72 0.42
CA MET A 166 -7.84 15.41 -0.58
C MET A 166 -9.33 15.04 -0.55
N VAL A 167 -9.69 13.83 -0.12
CA VAL A 167 -11.07 13.31 -0.25
C VAL A 167 -11.72 13.06 1.10
N GLU A 168 -13.05 13.01 1.13
CA GLU A 168 -13.79 12.38 2.23
C GLU A 168 -13.72 10.86 2.00
N PRO A 169 -13.03 10.08 2.88
CA PRO A 169 -12.66 8.71 2.55
C PRO A 169 -13.84 7.77 2.31
N LEU A 170 -14.91 7.84 3.11
CA LEU A 170 -16.01 6.88 3.00
C LEU A 170 -16.84 7.10 1.74
N ALA A 171 -17.15 8.36 1.42
CA ALA A 171 -17.82 8.72 0.18
C ALA A 171 -16.97 8.37 -1.05
N PHE A 172 -15.66 8.60 -1.01
CA PHE A 172 -14.77 8.23 -2.11
C PHE A 172 -14.72 6.71 -2.30
N MET A 173 -14.58 5.94 -1.22
CA MET A 173 -14.57 4.48 -1.27
C MET A 173 -15.90 3.90 -1.74
N SER A 174 -17.04 4.49 -1.36
CA SER A 174 -18.37 4.09 -1.88
C SER A 174 -18.45 4.24 -3.40
N GLU A 175 -17.94 5.35 -3.93
CA GLU A 175 -17.91 5.61 -5.36
C GLU A 175 -16.95 4.69 -6.14
N LEU A 176 -15.81 4.33 -5.54
CA LEU A 176 -14.93 3.32 -6.11
C LEU A 176 -15.60 1.96 -6.16
N ALA A 177 -16.36 1.61 -5.11
CA ALA A 177 -17.10 0.36 -5.02
C ALA A 177 -18.17 0.25 -6.12
N GLU A 178 -18.93 1.32 -6.36
CA GLU A 178 -19.90 1.41 -7.47
C GLU A 178 -19.26 1.22 -8.85
N ARG A 179 -17.99 1.63 -9.00
CA ARG A 179 -17.18 1.43 -10.23
C ARG A 179 -16.45 0.09 -10.26
N GLY A 180 -16.75 -0.82 -9.33
CA GLY A 180 -16.24 -2.19 -9.30
C GLY A 180 -14.93 -2.38 -8.53
N LEU A 181 -14.41 -1.35 -7.85
CA LEU A 181 -13.23 -1.47 -6.99
C LEU A 181 -13.66 -1.64 -5.52
N GLN A 182 -13.92 -2.88 -5.15
CA GLN A 182 -14.44 -3.25 -3.83
C GLN A 182 -13.31 -3.45 -2.81
N ALA A 183 -13.50 -2.94 -1.60
CA ALA A 183 -12.64 -3.24 -0.47
C ALA A 183 -13.20 -4.41 0.35
N SER A 184 -12.33 -5.34 0.73
CA SER A 184 -12.63 -6.45 1.63
C SER A 184 -11.96 -6.23 2.99
N VAL A 185 -12.68 -6.52 4.07
CA VAL A 185 -12.14 -6.52 5.42
C VAL A 185 -11.67 -7.93 5.78
N PHE A 186 -10.47 -8.06 6.35
CA PHE A 186 -9.98 -9.26 7.00
C PHE A 186 -9.88 -8.96 8.48
N GLU A 187 -10.67 -9.67 9.28
CA GLU A 187 -10.56 -9.64 10.73
C GLU A 187 -9.49 -10.65 11.15
N GLY A 188 -8.52 -10.18 11.96
CA GLY A 188 -7.57 -11.06 12.61
C GLY A 188 -8.19 -11.72 13.84
N GLU A 189 -7.72 -12.93 14.17
CA GLU A 189 -8.09 -13.59 15.43
C GLU A 189 -7.56 -12.77 16.61
N ARG A 190 -8.44 -12.42 17.57
CA ARG A 190 -8.04 -11.65 18.76
C ARG A 190 -7.17 -12.54 19.64
N SER A 191 -5.91 -12.16 19.87
CA SER A 191 -5.14 -12.77 20.96
C SER A 191 -5.80 -12.37 22.28
N SER A 192 -6.46 -13.33 22.94
CA SER A 192 -6.95 -13.18 24.31
C SER A 192 -5.79 -12.72 25.21
N PRO A 193 -6.01 -11.76 26.13
CA PRO A 193 -5.02 -11.48 27.16
C PRO A 193 -4.85 -12.75 27.98
N GLU A 194 -3.62 -13.26 28.08
CA GLU A 194 -3.27 -14.26 29.09
C GLU A 194 -3.59 -13.66 30.47
N LEU A 195 -4.39 -14.40 31.24
CA LEU A 195 -4.77 -14.10 32.63
C LEU A 195 -3.58 -14.35 33.58
#